data_AF-A0A971BMY2-F1
#
_entry.id   AF-A0A971BMY2-F1
#
_cell.length_a   1.000
_cell.length_b   1.000
_cell.length_c   1.000
_cell.angle_alpha   90.00
_cell.angle_beta   90.00
_cell.angle_gamma   90.00
#
_symmetry.space_group_name_H-M   'P 1'
#
loop_
_entity.id
_entity.type
_entity.pdbx_description
1 polymer ?
#
loop_
_entity_poly.entity_id
_entity_poly.type
_entity_poly.pdbx_seq_one_letter_code
_entity_poly.pdbx_strand_id
1 'polypeptide(L)'
;MLVSGYLGAVIGAGFASGQEIVQFFVVYGGSGIKGCILAGTLFALLGGILLSGAHRYKKSNYQNLLQIWLGERIGSIFDILLALFLFLGISTMLSASGAVFYEHLYLPKVMGVLLGYCLVILLLFIGKNGLIISYNVLVPIKIALLLIISGYICWGIPQEEMVSYVAFEVPGGQGRWVLSAILYVAYNFSLAMVVLTEYQTVTSRRDGIMGAILGGFILGVLVLLNYLALTRFMPTVIHYQVPMLYISGQISPLTKSVYTLVLWIGIITTAIANAYGFTQRVAHLLKIRFQVCLIVCMTLALPLAMLSFSQLVGTIYPLFGLLGILLLLSLLLKEGKDIVREIYYNIEQLYRTRRR
;
A
#
# COMPACT_ATOMS: atom_id res chain seq x y z
N MET A 1 -9.16 -6.02 12.89
CA MET A 1 -8.40 -4.76 12.98
C MET A 1 -7.11 -4.81 12.16
N LEU A 2 -6.16 -5.72 12.44
CA LEU A 2 -4.89 -5.74 11.70
C LEU A 2 -5.05 -5.97 10.19
N VAL A 3 -5.97 -6.86 9.78
CA VAL A 3 -6.30 -7.07 8.35
C VAL A 3 -6.67 -5.74 7.67
N SER A 4 -7.56 -4.94 8.26
CA SER A 4 -7.91 -3.61 7.76
C SER A 4 -6.71 -2.65 7.79
N GLY A 5 -5.86 -2.74 8.81
CA GLY A 5 -4.56 -2.08 8.90
C GLY A 5 -3.70 -2.31 7.66
N TYR A 6 -3.48 -3.59 7.33
CA TYR A 6 -2.65 -4.00 6.21
C TYR A 6 -3.28 -3.61 4.86
N LEU A 7 -4.55 -3.97 4.66
CA LEU A 7 -5.28 -3.65 3.43
C LEU A 7 -5.36 -2.15 3.21
N GLY A 8 -5.52 -1.36 4.27
CA GLY A 8 -5.57 0.08 4.19
C GLY A 8 -4.25 0.70 3.76
N ALA A 9 -3.14 0.12 4.19
CA ALA A 9 -1.80 0.66 3.96
C ALA A 9 -1.30 0.35 2.55
N VAL A 10 -1.72 -0.78 1.97
CA VAL A 10 -1.36 -1.17 0.59
C VAL A 10 -2.37 -0.66 -0.44
N ILE A 11 -3.67 -0.71 -0.16
CA ILE A 11 -4.71 -0.31 -1.13
C ILE A 11 -4.82 1.21 -1.14
N GLY A 12 -3.87 1.87 -1.80
CA GLY A 12 -3.87 3.32 -1.99
C GLY A 12 -4.49 3.77 -3.31
N ALA A 13 -4.18 5.00 -3.70
CA ALA A 13 -4.64 5.59 -4.96
C ALA A 13 -4.17 4.80 -6.19
N GLY A 14 -2.93 4.32 -6.21
CA GLY A 14 -2.37 3.56 -7.34
C GLY A 14 -3.00 2.17 -7.50
N PHE A 15 -3.30 1.49 -6.39
CA PHE A 15 -4.09 0.25 -6.40
C PHE A 15 -5.52 0.52 -6.87
N ALA A 16 -6.23 1.45 -6.21
CA ALA A 16 -7.65 1.69 -6.45
C ALA A 16 -7.92 2.28 -7.84
N SER A 17 -6.98 3.04 -8.42
CA SER A 17 -7.09 3.48 -9.81
C SER A 17 -6.94 2.33 -10.82
N GLY A 18 -6.34 1.20 -10.41
CA GLY A 18 -5.94 0.10 -11.28
C GLY A 18 -4.59 0.33 -11.96
N GLN A 19 -3.97 1.51 -11.80
CA GLN A 19 -2.80 1.86 -12.59
C GLN A 19 -1.55 1.07 -12.20
N GLU A 20 -1.37 0.79 -10.91
CA GLU A 20 -0.29 -0.11 -10.48
C GLU A 20 -0.51 -1.53 -11.04
N ILE A 21 -1.75 -2.03 -11.03
CA ILE A 21 -2.06 -3.37 -11.51
C ILE A 21 -1.78 -3.47 -13.03
N VAL A 22 -2.11 -2.42 -13.79
CA VAL A 22 -1.76 -2.34 -15.21
C VAL A 22 -0.24 -2.46 -15.38
N GLN A 23 0.51 -1.56 -14.73
CA GLN A 23 1.95 -1.44 -14.88
C GLN A 23 2.72 -2.68 -14.43
N PHE A 24 2.29 -3.34 -13.34
CA PHE A 24 3.04 -4.43 -12.74
C PHE A 24 2.59 -5.82 -13.20
N PHE A 25 1.35 -5.98 -13.68
CA PHE A 25 0.79 -7.30 -14.00
C PHE A 25 0.13 -7.38 -15.39
N VAL A 26 -0.75 -6.44 -15.74
CA VAL A 26 -1.52 -6.53 -17.01
C VAL A 26 -0.62 -6.47 -18.23
N VAL A 27 0.44 -5.65 -18.21
CA VAL A 27 1.42 -5.54 -19.31
C VAL A 27 2.12 -6.88 -19.63
N TYR A 28 2.11 -7.85 -18.73
CA TYR A 28 2.71 -9.17 -18.93
C TYR A 28 1.74 -10.22 -19.51
N GLY A 29 0.53 -9.83 -19.89
CA GLY A 29 -0.50 -10.73 -20.42
C GLY A 29 -0.74 -11.91 -19.47
N GLY A 30 -0.93 -13.13 -20.01
CA GLY A 30 -1.19 -14.33 -19.20
C GLY A 30 -0.15 -14.63 -18.11
N SER A 31 1.11 -14.22 -18.27
CA SER A 31 2.13 -14.37 -17.20
C SER A 31 1.88 -13.45 -16.00
N GLY A 32 1.08 -12.39 -16.16
CA GLY A 32 0.64 -11.49 -15.10
C GLY A 32 -0.10 -12.22 -13.96
N ILE A 33 -0.86 -13.27 -14.26
CA ILE A 33 -1.53 -14.11 -13.24
C ILE A 33 -0.50 -14.72 -12.27
N LYS A 34 0.59 -15.26 -12.80
CA LYS A 34 1.68 -15.83 -11.99
C LYS A 34 2.32 -14.74 -11.12
N GLY A 35 2.46 -13.53 -11.66
CA GLY A 35 2.90 -12.35 -10.92
C GLY A 35 1.96 -11.98 -9.77
N CYS A 36 0.65 -11.97 -9.99
CA CYS A 36 -0.35 -11.69 -8.96
C CYS A 36 -0.28 -12.71 -7.81
N ILE A 37 -0.16 -14.00 -8.14
CA ILE A 37 -0.05 -15.09 -7.14
C ILE A 37 1.25 -14.96 -6.34
N LEU A 38 2.37 -14.68 -7.02
CA LEU A 38 3.66 -14.45 -6.36
C LEU A 38 3.56 -13.23 -5.43
N ALA A 39 2.98 -12.13 -5.88
CA ALA A 39 2.83 -10.92 -5.08
C ALA A 39 1.98 -11.16 -3.82
N GLY A 40 0.83 -11.82 -3.95
CA GLY A 40 -0.01 -12.19 -2.82
C GLY A 40 0.69 -13.09 -1.80
N THR A 41 1.45 -14.08 -2.29
CA THR A 41 2.25 -14.97 -1.45
C THR A 41 3.31 -14.19 -0.68
N LEU A 42 4.04 -13.30 -1.37
CA LEU A 42 5.07 -12.47 -0.73
C LEU A 42 4.47 -11.49 0.30
N PHE A 43 3.33 -10.83 0.01
CA PHE A 43 2.67 -9.97 1.00
C PHE A 43 2.27 -10.74 2.26
N ALA A 44 1.73 -11.95 2.13
CA ALA A 44 1.36 -12.78 3.27
C ALA A 44 2.59 -13.16 4.11
N LEU A 45 3.65 -13.64 3.44
CA LEU A 45 4.91 -14.03 4.10
C LEU A 45 5.58 -12.85 4.80
N LEU A 46 5.80 -11.75 4.07
CA LEU A 46 6.50 -10.56 4.60
C LEU A 46 5.71 -9.92 5.74
N GLY A 47 4.38 -9.86 5.64
CA GLY A 47 3.53 -9.35 6.72
C GLY A 47 3.70 -10.17 8.00
N GLY A 48 3.68 -11.51 7.88
CA GLY A 48 3.92 -12.41 9.01
C GLY A 48 5.32 -12.23 9.62
N ILE A 49 6.36 -12.13 8.78
CA ILE A 49 7.76 -11.92 9.21
C ILE A 49 7.89 -10.60 9.97
N LEU A 50 7.36 -9.51 9.41
CA LEU A 50 7.39 -8.17 10.03
C LEU A 50 6.74 -8.18 11.41
N LEU A 51 5.53 -8.74 11.54
CA LEU A 51 4.83 -8.77 12.83
C LEU A 51 5.51 -9.71 13.84
N SER A 52 6.12 -10.81 13.37
CA SER A 52 6.95 -11.65 14.24
C SER A 52 8.12 -10.87 14.83
N GLY A 53 8.85 -10.12 13.99
CA GLY A 53 9.97 -9.27 14.44
C GLY A 53 9.52 -8.13 15.35
N ALA A 54 8.44 -7.42 15.00
CA ALA A 54 7.88 -6.34 15.81
C ALA A 54 7.53 -6.81 17.23
N HIS A 55 6.89 -7.99 17.34
CA HIS A 55 6.55 -8.60 18.64
C HIS A 55 7.76 -9.15 19.38
N ARG A 56 8.72 -9.75 18.68
CA ARG A 56 9.97 -10.26 19.26
C ARG A 56 10.77 -9.16 19.94
N TYR A 57 10.95 -8.03 19.26
CA TYR A 57 11.73 -6.91 19.78
C TYR A 57 10.91 -5.90 20.61
N LYS A 58 9.59 -6.13 20.74
CA LYS A 58 8.66 -5.23 21.43
C LYS A 58 8.76 -3.78 20.92
N LYS A 59 8.82 -3.62 19.59
CA LYS A 59 8.91 -2.31 18.92
C LYS A 59 7.65 -2.08 18.09
N SER A 60 7.06 -0.91 18.31
CA SER A 60 5.80 -0.50 17.67
C SER A 60 5.98 0.57 16.59
N ASN A 61 7.23 0.94 16.29
CA ASN A 61 7.57 1.91 15.26
C ASN A 61 8.57 1.30 14.27
N TYR A 62 8.49 1.71 13.01
CA TYR A 62 9.31 1.10 11.95
C TYR A 62 10.78 1.49 12.09
N GLN A 63 11.09 2.68 12.63
CA GLN A 63 12.46 3.20 12.71
C GLN A 63 13.34 2.32 13.59
N ASN A 64 12.83 1.90 14.76
CA ASN A 64 13.59 1.03 15.65
C ASN A 64 13.84 -0.33 15.02
N LEU A 65 12.89 -0.85 14.24
CA LEU A 65 13.08 -2.11 13.52
C LEU A 65 14.12 -1.97 12.40
N LEU A 66 14.10 -0.87 11.64
CA LEU A 66 15.13 -0.58 10.64
C LEU A 66 16.52 -0.50 11.27
N GLN A 67 16.67 0.17 12.42
CA GLN A 67 17.95 0.23 13.12
C GLN A 67 18.40 -1.15 13.63
N ILE A 68 17.47 -1.96 14.15
CA ILE A 68 17.77 -3.34 14.55
C ILE A 68 18.23 -4.15 13.34
N TRP A 69 17.59 -4.02 12.18
CA TRP A 69 17.91 -4.85 11.00
C TRP A 69 19.15 -4.37 10.25
N LEU A 70 19.25 -3.08 9.98
CA LEU A 70 20.30 -2.51 9.13
C LEU A 70 21.51 -1.98 9.94
N GLY A 71 21.39 -1.93 11.27
CA GLY A 71 22.35 -1.21 12.12
C GLY A 71 22.11 0.30 12.11
N GLU A 72 22.78 1.02 13.00
CA GLU A 72 22.51 2.44 13.24
C GLU A 72 22.74 3.32 12.00
N ARG A 73 23.87 3.15 11.31
CA ARG A 73 24.25 3.99 10.17
C ARG A 73 23.33 3.79 8.97
N ILE A 74 23.23 2.54 8.49
CA ILE A 74 22.42 2.22 7.31
C ILE A 74 20.93 2.41 7.65
N GLY A 75 20.48 1.96 8.83
CA GLY A 75 19.10 2.15 9.28
C GLY A 75 18.68 3.62 9.32
N SER A 76 19.56 4.53 9.76
CA SER A 76 19.27 5.97 9.77
C SER A 76 19.14 6.56 8.37
N ILE A 77 19.96 6.11 7.41
CA ILE A 77 19.84 6.56 6.00
C ILE A 77 18.48 6.14 5.44
N PHE A 78 18.10 4.88 5.62
CA PHE A 78 16.79 4.36 5.16
C PHE A 78 15.62 5.08 5.80
N ASP A 79 15.71 5.34 7.10
CA ASP A 79 14.68 6.07 7.83
C ASP A 79 14.51 7.51 7.31
N ILE A 80 15.60 8.24 7.03
CA ILE A 80 15.53 9.59 6.44
C ILE A 80 14.89 9.53 5.04
N LEU A 81 15.31 8.57 4.21
CA LEU A 81 14.75 8.40 2.87
C LEU A 81 13.25 8.07 2.93
N LEU A 82 12.86 7.16 3.82
CA LEU A 82 11.45 6.82 4.02
C LEU A 82 10.66 8.01 4.58
N ALA A 83 11.22 8.81 5.49
CA ALA A 83 10.56 10.03 5.99
C ALA A 83 10.33 11.05 4.88
N LEU A 84 11.32 11.31 4.02
CA LEU A 84 11.17 12.16 2.84
C LEU A 84 10.05 11.65 1.92
N PHE A 85 9.97 10.33 1.74
CA PHE A 85 8.95 9.69 0.93
C PHE A 85 7.56 9.80 1.51
N LEU A 86 7.41 9.63 2.81
CA LEU A 86 6.14 9.83 3.49
C LEU A 86 5.69 11.30 3.31
N PHE A 87 6.60 12.28 3.45
CA PHE A 87 6.27 13.70 3.24
C PHE A 87 5.83 14.01 1.80
N LEU A 88 6.59 13.54 0.81
CA LEU A 88 6.23 13.67 -0.60
C LEU A 88 4.93 12.93 -0.94
N GLY A 89 4.70 11.80 -0.25
CA GLY A 89 3.46 11.03 -0.31
C GLY A 89 2.25 11.81 0.21
N ILE A 90 2.38 12.61 1.28
CA ILE A 90 1.31 13.51 1.75
C ILE A 90 0.92 14.47 0.62
N SER A 91 1.92 15.17 0.07
CA SER A 91 1.72 16.16 -0.99
C SER A 91 1.06 15.54 -2.23
N THR A 92 1.53 14.35 -2.63
CA THR A 92 1.00 13.60 -3.77
C THR A 92 -0.45 13.18 -3.57
N MET A 93 -0.81 12.69 -2.37
CA MET A 93 -2.19 12.29 -2.08
C MET A 93 -3.13 13.49 -1.97
N LEU A 94 -2.68 14.62 -1.40
CA LEU A 94 -3.47 15.85 -1.39
C LEU A 94 -3.70 16.38 -2.83
N SER A 95 -2.67 16.35 -3.68
CA SER A 95 -2.82 16.66 -5.10
C SER A 95 -3.78 15.71 -5.80
N ALA A 96 -3.72 14.40 -5.50
CA ALA A 96 -4.63 13.40 -6.07
C ALA A 96 -6.09 13.68 -5.67
N SER A 97 -6.32 14.07 -4.41
CA SER A 97 -7.63 14.50 -3.93
C SER A 97 -8.14 15.71 -4.73
N GLY A 98 -7.28 16.70 -4.98
CA GLY A 98 -7.60 17.83 -5.83
C GLY A 98 -7.92 17.44 -7.28
N ALA A 99 -7.17 16.50 -7.86
CA ALA A 99 -7.40 16.01 -9.22
C ALA A 99 -8.76 15.30 -9.34
N VAL A 100 -9.14 14.47 -8.38
CA VAL A 100 -10.47 13.82 -8.35
C VAL A 100 -11.60 14.86 -8.36
N PHE A 101 -11.46 15.93 -7.56
CA PHE A 101 -12.47 16.99 -7.52
C PHE A 101 -12.57 17.72 -8.86
N TYR A 102 -11.43 18.03 -9.48
CA TYR A 102 -11.38 18.75 -10.74
C TYR A 102 -11.87 17.91 -11.93
N GLU A 103 -11.39 16.68 -12.05
CA GLU A 103 -11.56 15.85 -13.24
C GLU A 103 -12.82 14.98 -13.21
N HIS A 104 -13.35 14.68 -12.02
CA HIS A 104 -14.46 13.73 -11.86
C HIS A 104 -15.69 14.31 -11.17
N LEU A 105 -15.50 15.29 -10.29
CA LEU A 105 -16.60 16.01 -9.65
C LEU A 105 -16.88 17.37 -10.31
N TYR A 106 -16.03 17.82 -11.23
CA TYR A 106 -16.10 19.12 -11.90
C TYR A 106 -16.11 20.31 -10.91
N LEU A 107 -15.39 20.16 -9.80
CA LEU A 107 -15.23 21.16 -8.73
C LEU A 107 -13.81 21.73 -8.72
N PRO A 108 -13.59 22.94 -8.17
CA PRO A 108 -12.24 23.50 -8.05
C PRO A 108 -11.25 22.57 -7.34
N LYS A 109 -10.06 22.38 -7.92
CA LYS A 109 -8.97 21.56 -7.35
C LYS A 109 -8.69 21.89 -5.89
N VAL A 110 -8.70 23.17 -5.55
CA VAL A 110 -8.43 23.69 -4.19
C VAL A 110 -9.40 23.10 -3.17
N MET A 111 -10.68 22.88 -3.53
CA MET A 111 -11.65 22.27 -2.62
C MET A 111 -11.26 20.84 -2.26
N GLY A 112 -10.83 20.04 -3.24
CA GLY A 112 -10.39 18.67 -2.99
C GLY A 112 -9.12 18.61 -2.14
N VAL A 113 -8.18 19.52 -2.36
CA VAL A 113 -6.97 19.60 -1.53
C VAL A 113 -7.29 20.01 -0.09
N LEU A 114 -8.07 21.07 0.10
CA LEU A 114 -8.42 21.58 1.44
C LEU A 114 -9.27 20.57 2.21
N LEU A 115 -10.22 19.90 1.55
CA LEU A 115 -11.01 18.86 2.19
C LEU A 115 -10.13 17.70 2.65
N GLY A 116 -9.21 17.23 1.80
CA GLY A 116 -8.26 16.18 2.17
C GLY A 116 -7.35 16.60 3.32
N TYR A 117 -6.84 17.84 3.29
CA TYR A 117 -6.02 18.41 4.36
C TYR A 117 -6.75 18.44 5.70
N CYS A 118 -7.96 19.02 5.74
CA CYS A 118 -8.76 19.14 6.96
C CYS A 118 -9.14 17.76 7.50
N LEU A 119 -9.57 16.84 6.62
CA LEU A 119 -9.99 15.50 7.02
C LEU A 119 -8.83 14.69 7.61
N VAL A 120 -7.65 14.72 6.99
CA VAL A 120 -6.46 14.03 7.52
C VAL A 120 -6.07 14.57 8.89
N ILE A 121 -6.07 15.89 9.08
CA ILE A 121 -5.78 16.51 10.39
C ILE A 121 -6.80 16.07 11.43
N LEU A 122 -8.09 16.14 11.11
CA LEU A 122 -9.18 15.76 12.01
C LEU A 122 -9.03 14.31 12.47
N LEU A 123 -8.82 13.40 11.51
CA LEU A 123 -8.72 11.96 11.78
C LEU A 123 -7.46 11.61 12.58
N LEU A 124 -6.34 12.31 12.36
CA LEU A 124 -5.08 12.06 13.06
C LEU A 124 -4.89 12.90 14.33
N PHE A 125 -5.84 13.76 14.71
CA PHE A 125 -5.67 14.63 15.88
C PHE A 125 -5.44 13.85 17.19
N ILE A 126 -6.04 12.66 17.30
CA ILE A 126 -5.85 11.70 18.39
C ILE A 126 -4.68 10.71 18.15
N GLY A 127 -3.78 11.03 17.21
CA GLY A 127 -2.57 10.28 16.91
C GLY A 127 -2.83 8.86 16.40
N LYS A 128 -2.14 7.88 16.99
CA LYS A 128 -2.19 6.47 16.60
C LYS A 128 -3.61 5.90 16.60
N ASN A 129 -4.41 6.25 17.59
CA ASN A 129 -5.79 5.76 17.69
C ASN A 129 -6.63 6.26 16.49
N GLY A 130 -6.37 7.48 16.04
CA GLY A 130 -7.00 8.08 14.87
C GLY A 130 -6.71 7.33 13.59
N LEU A 131 -5.44 6.95 13.37
CA LEU A 131 -5.03 6.09 12.27
C LEU A 131 -5.81 4.76 12.30
N ILE A 132 -5.79 4.05 13.42
CA ILE A 132 -6.41 2.72 13.56
C ILE A 132 -7.92 2.78 13.37
N ILE A 133 -8.61 3.75 13.98
CA ILE A 133 -10.06 3.95 13.85
C ILE A 133 -10.42 4.25 12.40
N SER A 134 -9.72 5.19 11.76
CA SER A 134 -9.95 5.55 10.36
C SER A 134 -9.82 4.35 9.45
N TYR A 135 -8.81 3.52 9.66
CA TYR A 135 -8.60 2.32 8.87
C TYR A 135 -9.68 1.27 9.10
N ASN A 136 -10.09 1.05 10.35
CA ASN A 136 -11.15 0.08 10.64
C ASN A 136 -12.52 0.49 10.08
N VAL A 137 -12.75 1.78 9.80
CA VAL A 137 -14.00 2.28 9.20
C VAL A 137 -13.90 2.37 7.68
N LEU A 138 -12.89 3.08 7.15
CA LEU A 138 -12.80 3.41 5.73
C LEU A 138 -12.37 2.21 4.87
N VAL A 139 -11.52 1.33 5.40
CA VAL A 139 -10.92 0.24 4.63
C VAL A 139 -11.93 -0.86 4.28
N PRO A 140 -12.78 -1.35 5.20
CA PRO A 140 -13.82 -2.32 4.85
C PRO A 140 -14.77 -1.80 3.78
N ILE A 141 -15.16 -0.52 3.84
CA ILE A 141 -16.05 0.12 2.85
C ILE A 141 -15.39 0.08 1.47
N LYS A 142 -14.14 0.55 1.34
CA LYS A 142 -13.46 0.54 0.03
C LYS A 142 -13.25 -0.88 -0.50
N ILE A 143 -12.93 -1.86 0.37
CA ILE A 143 -12.74 -3.26 -0.07
C ILE A 143 -14.04 -3.86 -0.57
N ALA A 144 -15.14 -3.68 0.16
CA ALA A 144 -16.45 -4.21 -0.24
C ALA A 144 -16.84 -3.67 -1.62
N LEU A 145 -16.70 -2.36 -1.83
CA LEU A 145 -16.98 -1.74 -3.13
C LEU A 145 -16.03 -2.21 -4.23
N LEU A 146 -14.73 -2.35 -3.95
CA LEU A 146 -13.76 -2.91 -4.91
C LEU A 146 -14.11 -4.34 -5.32
N LEU A 147 -14.48 -5.20 -4.37
CA LEU A 147 -14.87 -6.58 -4.62
C LEU A 147 -16.15 -6.66 -5.47
N ILE A 148 -17.16 -5.87 -5.11
CA ILE A 148 -18.45 -5.85 -5.83
C ILE A 148 -18.22 -5.38 -7.27
N ILE A 149 -17.54 -4.26 -7.47
CA ILE A 149 -17.38 -3.67 -8.81
C ILE A 149 -16.44 -4.52 -9.66
N SER A 150 -15.28 -4.93 -9.13
CA SER A 150 -14.34 -5.76 -9.88
C SER A 150 -14.90 -7.15 -10.16
N GLY A 151 -15.67 -7.73 -9.21
CA GLY A 151 -16.36 -8.99 -9.41
C GLY A 151 -17.45 -8.89 -10.49
N TYR A 152 -18.26 -7.82 -10.45
CA TYR A 152 -19.26 -7.58 -11.50
C TYR A 152 -18.61 -7.39 -12.88
N ILE A 153 -17.46 -6.72 -12.97
CA ILE A 153 -16.69 -6.64 -14.22
C ILE A 153 -16.24 -8.03 -14.69
N CYS A 154 -15.75 -8.86 -13.77
CA CYS A 154 -15.22 -10.19 -14.09
C CYS A 154 -16.29 -11.21 -14.51
N TRP A 155 -17.53 -11.09 -14.08
CA TRP A 155 -18.56 -12.13 -14.34
C TRP A 155 -19.91 -11.59 -14.83
N GLY A 156 -20.23 -10.33 -14.59
CA GLY A 156 -21.53 -9.73 -14.92
C GLY A 156 -21.60 -9.10 -16.31
N ILE A 157 -20.46 -8.80 -16.94
CA ILE A 157 -20.41 -8.27 -18.31
C ILE A 157 -20.22 -9.45 -19.27
N PRO A 158 -21.06 -9.62 -20.31
CA PRO A 158 -20.85 -10.62 -21.35
C PRO A 158 -19.46 -10.47 -21.96
N GLN A 159 -18.78 -11.59 -22.18
CA GLN A 159 -17.46 -11.58 -22.80
C GLN A 159 -17.66 -11.43 -24.32
N GLU A 160 -17.34 -10.27 -24.88
CA GLU A 160 -16.94 -10.24 -26.29
C GLU A 160 -15.69 -11.12 -26.42
N GLU A 161 -15.62 -11.94 -27.47
CA GLU A 161 -14.53 -12.90 -27.68
C GLU A 161 -13.20 -12.25 -27.33
N MET A 162 -12.39 -12.94 -26.51
CA MET A 162 -11.04 -12.49 -26.18
C MET A 162 -10.31 -12.36 -27.52
N VAL A 163 -10.29 -11.16 -28.10
CA VAL A 163 -9.39 -10.85 -29.19
C VAL A 163 -8.03 -11.18 -28.62
N SER A 164 -7.38 -12.15 -29.21
CA SER A 164 -6.01 -12.52 -28.90
C SER A 164 -5.17 -11.27 -29.14
N TYR A 165 -5.06 -10.42 -28.13
CA TYR A 165 -4.13 -9.33 -28.15
C TYR A 165 -2.78 -10.00 -28.11
N VAL A 166 -2.03 -9.87 -29.20
CA VAL A 166 -0.59 -10.07 -29.18
C VAL A 166 -0.11 -9.27 -27.98
N ALA A 167 0.35 -9.97 -26.95
CA ALA A 167 0.81 -9.35 -25.72
C ALA A 167 1.72 -8.21 -26.15
N PHE A 168 1.38 -6.98 -25.74
CA PHE A 168 2.21 -5.82 -26.03
C PHE A 168 3.61 -6.23 -25.57
N GLU A 169 4.54 -6.42 -26.50
CA GLU A 169 5.88 -6.88 -26.15
C GLU A 169 6.50 -5.77 -25.32
N VAL A 170 6.44 -5.91 -24.00
CA VAL A 170 7.24 -5.10 -23.10
C VAL A 170 8.67 -5.28 -23.57
N PRO A 171 9.39 -4.20 -23.97
CA PRO A 171 10.77 -4.31 -24.39
C PRO A 171 11.58 -4.99 -23.28
N GLY A 172 12.04 -6.23 -23.52
CA GLY A 172 12.68 -7.08 -22.52
C GLY A 172 11.98 -8.40 -22.17
N GLY A 173 10.86 -8.73 -22.83
CA GLY A 173 10.30 -10.09 -22.92
C GLY A 173 9.38 -10.53 -21.77
N GLN A 174 8.65 -11.62 -22.03
CA GLN A 174 7.74 -12.27 -21.08
C GLN A 174 8.42 -12.77 -19.79
N GLY A 175 9.74 -12.73 -19.68
CA GLY A 175 10.49 -13.27 -18.52
C GLY A 175 10.58 -12.34 -17.30
N ARG A 176 10.22 -11.05 -17.40
CA ARG A 176 10.44 -10.06 -16.32
C ARG A 176 9.28 -9.94 -15.32
N TRP A 177 8.20 -10.72 -15.47
CA TRP A 177 7.04 -10.67 -14.57
C TRP A 177 7.39 -10.95 -13.11
N VAL A 178 8.40 -11.81 -12.85
CA VAL A 178 8.88 -12.12 -11.49
C VAL A 178 9.48 -10.87 -10.85
N LEU A 179 10.36 -10.19 -11.58
CA LEU A 179 10.98 -8.95 -11.11
C LEU A 179 9.92 -7.88 -10.88
N SER A 180 8.95 -7.76 -11.78
CA SER A 180 7.82 -6.84 -11.63
C SER A 180 7.01 -7.10 -10.36
N ALA A 181 6.65 -8.36 -10.09
CA ALA A 181 5.92 -8.75 -8.88
C ALA A 181 6.74 -8.45 -7.61
N ILE A 182 8.05 -8.71 -7.63
CA ILE A 182 8.96 -8.38 -6.52
C ILE A 182 8.99 -6.87 -6.30
N LEU A 183 9.15 -6.07 -7.36
CA LEU A 183 9.17 -4.60 -7.29
C LEU A 183 7.86 -4.04 -6.73
N TYR A 184 6.72 -4.56 -7.20
CA TYR A 184 5.40 -4.17 -6.72
C TYR A 184 5.25 -4.41 -5.22
N VAL A 185 5.63 -5.61 -4.75
CA VAL A 185 5.60 -5.96 -3.33
C VAL A 185 6.58 -5.10 -2.55
N ALA A 186 7.80 -4.91 -3.07
CA ALA A 186 8.85 -4.16 -2.39
C ALA A 186 8.44 -2.73 -2.11
N TYR A 187 7.89 -2.08 -3.13
CA TYR A 187 7.33 -0.74 -3.03
C TYR A 187 6.19 -0.67 -2.01
N ASN A 188 5.13 -1.46 -2.21
CA ASN A 188 3.94 -1.40 -1.38
C ASN A 188 4.19 -1.83 0.07
N PHE A 189 5.04 -2.84 0.27
CA PHE A 189 5.34 -3.35 1.61
C PHE A 189 6.15 -2.34 2.44
N SER A 190 7.02 -1.55 1.80
CA SER A 190 7.82 -0.51 2.47
C SER A 190 6.96 0.63 3.03
N LEU A 191 5.83 0.92 2.38
CA LEU A 191 4.84 1.84 2.93
C LEU A 191 3.96 1.15 3.97
N ALA A 192 3.56 -0.11 3.71
CA ALA A 192 2.72 -0.88 4.61
C ALA A 192 3.39 -1.11 5.97
N MET A 193 4.71 -1.30 6.02
CA MET A 193 5.42 -1.56 7.27
C MET A 193 5.25 -0.43 8.29
N VAL A 194 5.19 0.83 7.85
CA VAL A 194 5.02 2.01 8.70
C VAL A 194 3.73 1.91 9.52
N VAL A 195 2.66 1.40 8.90
CA VAL A 195 1.36 1.21 9.56
C VAL A 195 1.31 -0.10 10.32
N LEU A 196 1.78 -1.20 9.72
CA LEU A 196 1.72 -2.55 10.30
C LEU A 196 2.44 -2.65 11.65
N THR A 197 3.58 -1.97 11.81
CA THR A 197 4.33 -2.00 13.08
C THR A 197 3.55 -1.41 14.24
N GLU A 198 2.64 -0.47 13.97
CA GLU A 198 1.80 0.13 15.00
C GLU A 198 0.81 -0.87 15.58
N TYR A 199 0.43 -1.90 14.82
CA TYR A 199 -0.49 -2.92 15.31
C TYR A 199 0.14 -3.85 16.36
N GLN A 200 1.46 -3.79 16.56
CA GLN A 200 2.17 -4.55 17.59
C GLN A 200 1.59 -4.29 18.99
N THR A 201 1.23 -3.05 19.35
CA THR A 201 0.75 -2.74 20.72
C THR A 201 -0.72 -3.09 20.95
N VAL A 202 -1.46 -3.46 19.91
CA VAL A 202 -2.91 -3.71 19.97
C VAL A 202 -3.28 -5.14 19.55
N THR A 203 -2.28 -6.00 19.36
CA THR A 203 -2.46 -7.42 19.01
C THR A 203 -1.58 -8.30 19.89
N SER A 204 -1.97 -9.56 20.06
CA SER A 204 -1.03 -10.57 20.57
C SER A 204 -0.04 -10.98 19.47
N ARG A 205 1.08 -11.61 19.81
CA ARG A 205 2.05 -12.11 18.80
C ARG A 205 1.37 -13.01 17.77
N ARG A 206 0.53 -13.95 18.25
CA ARG A 206 -0.18 -14.91 17.39
C ARG A 206 -1.18 -14.20 16.47
N ASP A 207 -2.04 -13.37 17.03
CA ASP A 207 -3.08 -12.67 16.25
C ASP A 207 -2.47 -11.63 15.29
N GLY A 208 -1.35 -11.02 15.71
CA GLY A 208 -0.55 -10.13 14.89
C GLY A 208 -0.05 -10.81 13.61
N ILE A 209 0.61 -11.95 13.76
CA ILE A 209 1.17 -12.74 12.65
C ILE A 209 0.04 -13.31 11.78
N MET A 210 -0.96 -13.96 12.37
CA MET A 210 -2.08 -14.56 11.62
C MET A 210 -2.89 -13.50 10.86
N GLY A 211 -3.15 -12.36 11.50
CA GLY A 211 -3.82 -11.24 10.84
C GLY A 211 -3.03 -10.68 9.66
N ALA A 212 -1.69 -10.65 9.76
CA ALA A 212 -0.84 -10.13 8.70
C ALA A 212 -0.79 -11.09 7.50
N ILE A 213 -0.69 -12.40 7.76
CA ILE A 213 -0.77 -13.45 6.72
C ILE A 213 -2.12 -13.38 6.01
N LEU A 214 -3.23 -13.33 6.76
CA LEU A 214 -4.57 -13.23 6.19
C LEU A 214 -4.76 -11.92 5.39
N GLY A 215 -4.26 -10.80 5.91
CA GLY A 215 -4.29 -9.52 5.19
C GLY A 215 -3.52 -9.57 3.87
N GLY A 216 -2.32 -10.16 3.87
CA GLY A 216 -1.53 -10.35 2.64
C GLY A 216 -2.18 -11.30 1.64
N PHE A 217 -2.84 -12.35 2.11
CA PHE A 217 -3.64 -13.24 1.25
C PHE A 217 -4.80 -12.49 0.59
N ILE A 218 -5.57 -11.71 1.36
CA ILE A 218 -6.68 -10.90 0.82
C ILE A 218 -6.16 -9.86 -0.18
N LEU A 219 -5.00 -9.24 0.07
CA LEU A 219 -4.34 -8.37 -0.92
C LEU A 219 -4.09 -9.12 -2.23
N GLY A 220 -3.54 -10.34 -2.17
CA GLY A 220 -3.31 -11.17 -3.34
C GLY A 220 -4.58 -11.45 -4.15
N VAL A 221 -5.68 -11.77 -3.47
CA VAL A 221 -7.00 -11.97 -4.09
C VAL A 221 -7.49 -10.69 -4.78
N LEU A 222 -7.36 -9.53 -4.12
CA LEU A 222 -7.76 -8.26 -4.69
C LEU A 222 -6.92 -7.85 -5.91
N VAL A 223 -5.60 -8.09 -5.86
CA VAL A 223 -4.68 -7.88 -7.00
C VAL A 223 -5.11 -8.74 -8.17
N LEU A 224 -5.35 -10.04 -7.94
CA LEU A 224 -5.78 -10.96 -8.99
C LEU A 224 -7.13 -10.56 -9.58
N LEU A 225 -8.09 -10.18 -8.73
CA LEU A 225 -9.42 -9.76 -9.19
C LEU A 225 -9.35 -8.48 -10.03
N ASN A 226 -8.58 -7.47 -9.61
CA ASN A 226 -8.40 -6.26 -10.41
C ASN A 226 -7.66 -6.55 -11.72
N TYR A 227 -6.66 -7.42 -11.69
CA TYR A 227 -5.96 -7.86 -12.90
C TYR A 227 -6.95 -8.47 -13.90
N LEU A 228 -7.80 -9.41 -13.45
CA LEU A 228 -8.81 -10.04 -14.32
C LEU A 228 -9.83 -9.02 -14.84
N ALA A 229 -10.22 -8.04 -14.04
CA ALA A 229 -11.14 -6.99 -14.47
C ALA A 229 -10.50 -6.09 -15.55
N LEU A 230 -9.24 -5.69 -15.36
CA LEU A 230 -8.51 -4.81 -16.26
C LEU A 230 -8.19 -5.47 -17.61
N THR A 231 -7.83 -6.76 -17.61
CA THR A 231 -7.50 -7.46 -18.86
C THR A 231 -8.69 -7.56 -19.82
N ARG A 232 -9.93 -7.49 -19.33
CA ARG A 232 -11.14 -7.51 -20.17
C ARG A 232 -11.30 -6.26 -21.05
N PHE A 233 -10.64 -5.16 -20.70
CA PHE A 233 -10.71 -3.89 -21.41
C PHE A 233 -9.37 -3.49 -22.06
N MET A 234 -8.43 -4.44 -22.18
CA MET A 234 -7.23 -4.26 -22.98
C MET A 234 -7.59 -4.17 -24.48
N PRO A 235 -6.82 -3.41 -25.29
CA PRO A 235 -5.69 -2.57 -24.88
C PRO A 235 -6.14 -1.22 -24.29
N THR A 236 -7.39 -0.81 -24.45
CA THR A 236 -7.86 0.56 -24.21
C THR A 236 -7.49 1.10 -22.82
N VAL A 237 -7.51 0.26 -21.78
CA VAL A 237 -7.18 0.63 -20.39
C VAL A 237 -5.76 1.20 -20.19
N ILE A 238 -4.79 0.86 -21.03
CA ILE A 238 -3.40 1.35 -20.85
C ILE A 238 -3.26 2.86 -21.10
N HIS A 239 -4.23 3.46 -21.78
CA HIS A 239 -4.22 4.88 -22.14
C HIS A 239 -4.86 5.76 -21.07
N TYR A 240 -5.43 5.18 -20.02
CA TYR A 240 -6.08 5.92 -18.94
C TYR A 240 -5.18 6.02 -17.71
N GLN A 241 -5.16 7.20 -17.09
CA GLN A 241 -4.46 7.41 -15.81
C GLN A 241 -5.18 6.74 -14.63
N VAL A 242 -6.52 6.59 -14.75
CA VAL A 242 -7.36 5.90 -13.76
C VAL A 242 -8.16 4.78 -14.44
N PRO A 243 -7.51 3.67 -14.85
CA PRO A 243 -8.12 2.61 -15.64
C PRO A 243 -9.44 2.05 -15.08
N MET A 244 -9.50 1.77 -13.77
CA MET A 244 -10.69 1.20 -13.16
C MET A 244 -11.87 2.17 -13.13
N LEU A 245 -11.60 3.47 -13.03
CA LEU A 245 -12.65 4.47 -13.11
C LEU A 245 -13.21 4.56 -14.53
N TYR A 246 -12.37 4.42 -15.56
CA TYR A 246 -12.83 4.29 -16.94
C TYR A 246 -13.76 3.08 -17.10
N ILE A 247 -13.33 1.90 -16.64
CA ILE A 247 -14.14 0.67 -16.72
C ILE A 247 -15.47 0.84 -15.98
N SER A 248 -15.45 1.43 -14.79
CA SER A 248 -16.68 1.68 -14.02
C SER A 248 -17.69 2.57 -14.77
N GLY A 249 -17.19 3.50 -15.60
CA GLY A 249 -18.02 4.34 -16.46
C GLY A 249 -18.64 3.62 -17.65
N GLN A 250 -18.04 2.51 -18.11
CA GLN A 250 -18.63 1.66 -19.14
C GLN A 250 -19.81 0.83 -18.62
N ILE A 251 -19.90 0.64 -17.30
CA ILE A 251 -21.04 -0.05 -16.67
C ILE A 251 -22.22 0.91 -16.53
N SER A 252 -22.03 2.01 -15.81
CA SER A 252 -23.05 3.06 -15.65
C SER A 252 -22.46 4.34 -15.06
N PRO A 253 -23.11 5.51 -15.24
CA PRO A 253 -22.73 6.75 -14.57
C PRO A 253 -22.74 6.65 -13.03
N LEU A 254 -23.66 5.85 -12.47
CA LEU A 254 -23.73 5.60 -11.03
C LEU A 254 -22.50 4.82 -10.54
N THR A 255 -22.14 3.74 -11.25
CA THR A 255 -20.95 2.92 -10.92
C THR A 255 -19.68 3.77 -10.98
N LYS A 256 -19.55 4.66 -11.96
CA LYS A 256 -18.45 5.64 -12.04
C LYS A 256 -18.38 6.56 -10.82
N SER A 257 -19.53 7.08 -10.40
CA SER A 257 -19.63 7.97 -9.24
C SER A 257 -19.25 7.25 -7.94
N VAL A 258 -19.75 6.02 -7.76
CA VAL A 258 -19.40 5.16 -6.62
C VAL A 258 -17.91 4.81 -6.64
N TYR A 259 -17.34 4.50 -7.81
CA TYR A 259 -15.91 4.17 -7.93
C TYR A 259 -15.01 5.39 -7.70
N THR A 260 -15.47 6.60 -8.05
CA THR A 260 -14.80 7.86 -7.69
C THR A 260 -14.67 7.99 -6.17
N LEU A 261 -15.72 7.63 -5.42
CA LEU A 261 -15.68 7.59 -3.96
C LEU A 261 -14.67 6.54 -3.44
N VAL A 262 -14.63 5.34 -4.04
CA VAL A 262 -13.65 4.29 -3.69
C VAL A 262 -12.22 4.79 -3.87
N LEU A 263 -11.94 5.41 -5.02
CA LEU A 263 -10.64 6.01 -5.32
C LEU A 263 -10.28 7.09 -4.30
N TRP A 264 -11.24 7.97 -3.98
CA TRP A 264 -11.03 9.05 -3.03
C TRP A 264 -10.78 8.55 -1.60
N ILE A 265 -11.52 7.53 -1.14
CA ILE A 265 -11.24 6.86 0.14
C ILE A 265 -9.82 6.25 0.13
N GLY A 266 -9.41 5.62 -0.99
CA GLY A 266 -8.06 5.12 -1.18
C GLY A 266 -7.00 6.21 -0.98
N ILE A 267 -7.15 7.34 -1.68
CA ILE A 267 -6.28 8.53 -1.56
C ILE A 267 -6.20 9.01 -0.11
N ILE A 268 -7.34 9.17 0.57
CA ILE A 268 -7.38 9.64 1.96
C ILE A 268 -6.70 8.65 2.90
N THR A 269 -6.95 7.34 2.78
CA THR A 269 -6.28 6.36 3.65
C THR A 269 -4.76 6.36 3.49
N THR A 270 -4.25 6.51 2.27
CA THR A 270 -2.81 6.66 2.02
C THR A 270 -2.27 7.98 2.57
N ALA A 271 -3.02 9.08 2.44
CA ALA A 271 -2.65 10.36 3.04
C ALA A 271 -2.53 10.26 4.57
N ILE A 272 -3.47 9.55 5.22
CA ILE A 272 -3.46 9.30 6.67
C ILE A 272 -2.20 8.50 7.07
N ALA A 273 -1.86 7.41 6.37
CA ALA A 273 -0.64 6.65 6.67
C ALA A 273 0.62 7.48 6.53
N ASN A 274 0.75 8.20 5.42
CA ASN A 274 1.90 9.04 5.12
C ASN A 274 2.06 10.18 6.15
N ALA A 275 0.96 10.87 6.45
CA ALA A 275 0.93 11.95 7.43
C ALA A 275 1.27 11.45 8.84
N TYR A 276 0.69 10.32 9.26
CA TYR A 276 0.99 9.74 10.57
C TYR A 276 2.47 9.33 10.67
N GLY A 277 2.98 8.55 9.72
CA GLY A 277 4.34 8.04 9.75
C GLY A 277 5.40 9.15 9.75
N PHE A 278 5.21 10.17 8.91
CA PHE A 278 6.11 11.33 8.87
C PHE A 278 6.00 12.17 10.14
N THR A 279 4.78 12.48 10.58
CA THR A 279 4.56 13.32 11.76
C THR A 279 5.11 12.67 13.03
N GLN A 280 4.87 11.38 13.23
CA GLN A 280 5.39 10.65 14.39
C GLN A 280 6.92 10.73 14.43
N ARG A 281 7.57 10.57 13.28
CA ARG A 281 9.02 10.66 13.14
C ARG A 281 9.56 12.05 13.52
N VAL A 282 8.99 13.09 12.91
CA VAL A 282 9.43 14.48 13.12
C VAL A 282 9.13 14.95 14.54
N ALA A 283 7.96 14.59 15.08
CA ALA A 283 7.58 14.90 16.47
C ALA A 283 8.56 14.29 17.47
N HIS A 284 9.00 13.04 17.24
CA HIS A 284 10.00 12.39 18.08
C HIS A 284 11.39 13.04 17.98
N LEU A 285 11.81 13.47 16.78
CA LEU A 285 13.09 14.18 16.58
C LEU A 285 13.11 15.52 17.27
N LEU A 286 12.09 16.34 17.03
CA LEU A 286 11.99 17.71 17.51
C LEU A 286 11.46 17.79 18.94
N LYS A 287 11.04 16.66 19.52
CA LYS A 287 10.42 16.57 20.86
C LYS A 287 9.20 17.51 21.03
N ILE A 288 8.43 17.67 19.96
CA ILE A 288 7.21 18.51 19.94
C ILE A 288 5.96 17.64 20.04
N ARG A 289 4.84 18.26 20.47
CA ARG A 289 3.54 17.58 20.54
C ARG A 289 3.09 17.13 19.13
N PHE A 290 2.59 15.90 19.02
CA PHE A 290 2.17 15.30 17.75
C PHE A 290 1.18 16.18 16.98
N GLN A 291 0.20 16.78 17.66
CA GLN A 291 -0.83 17.61 17.01
C GLN A 291 -0.24 18.86 16.36
N VAL A 292 0.70 19.52 17.03
CA VAL A 292 1.39 20.70 16.48
C VAL A 292 2.24 20.29 15.28
N CYS A 293 2.99 19.19 15.42
CA CYS A 293 3.79 18.64 14.33
C CYS A 293 2.92 18.28 13.12
N LEU A 294 1.75 17.67 13.34
CA LEU A 294 0.83 17.26 12.29
C LEU A 294 0.39 18.47 11.45
N ILE A 295 -0.08 19.53 12.12
CA ILE A 295 -0.53 20.75 11.44
C ILE A 295 0.61 21.37 10.64
N VAL A 296 1.82 21.47 11.22
CA VAL A 296 3.00 22.01 10.53
C VAL A 296 3.36 21.16 9.31
N CYS A 297 3.51 19.84 9.47
CA CYS A 297 3.87 18.93 8.39
C CYS A 297 2.85 18.95 7.25
N MET A 298 1.55 18.92 7.58
CA MET A 298 0.48 19.00 6.59
C MET A 298 0.47 20.35 5.86
N THR A 299 0.73 21.45 6.56
CA THR A 299 0.73 22.79 5.97
C THR A 299 1.93 22.97 5.03
N LEU A 300 3.10 22.44 5.41
CA LEU A 300 4.31 22.43 4.56
C LEU A 300 4.15 21.58 3.29
N ALA A 301 3.24 20.60 3.28
CA ALA A 301 2.94 19.78 2.10
C ALA A 301 2.03 20.49 1.08
N LEU A 302 1.29 21.54 1.48
CA LEU A 302 0.30 22.22 0.61
C LEU A 302 0.89 22.85 -0.66
N PRO A 303 2.05 23.55 -0.63
CA PRO A 303 2.63 24.12 -1.85
C PRO A 303 2.93 23.06 -2.92
N LEU A 304 3.46 21.90 -2.49
CA LEU A 304 3.73 20.77 -3.37
C LEU A 304 2.43 20.11 -3.85
N ALA A 305 1.39 20.04 -3.01
CA ALA A 305 0.08 19.49 -3.38
C ALA A 305 -0.65 20.31 -4.47
N MET A 306 -0.25 21.56 -4.71
CA MET A 306 -0.81 22.37 -5.81
C MET A 306 -0.23 21.99 -7.18
N LEU A 307 0.92 21.30 -7.23
CA LEU A 307 1.46 20.75 -8.48
C LEU A 307 0.52 19.71 -9.07
N SER A 308 0.67 19.36 -10.35
CA SER A 308 -0.17 18.31 -10.93
C SER A 308 0.17 16.94 -10.35
N PHE A 309 -0.84 16.10 -10.18
CA PHE A 309 -0.66 14.74 -9.66
C PHE A 309 0.31 13.93 -10.54
N SER A 310 0.19 14.06 -11.86
CA SER A 310 1.08 13.40 -12.83
C SER A 310 2.55 13.80 -12.67
N GLN A 311 2.85 15.09 -12.47
CA GLN A 311 4.23 15.56 -12.23
C GLN A 311 4.83 14.97 -10.95
N LEU A 312 4.05 14.96 -9.86
CA LEU A 312 4.49 14.38 -8.58
C LEU A 312 4.77 12.89 -8.73
N VAL A 313 3.83 12.12 -9.30
CA VAL A 313 3.98 10.67 -9.51
C VAL A 313 5.20 10.36 -10.40
N GLY A 314 5.35 11.05 -11.53
CA GLY A 314 6.43 10.81 -12.49
C GLY A 314 7.83 11.05 -11.92
N THR A 315 7.95 11.96 -10.93
CA THR A 315 9.23 12.29 -10.30
C THR A 315 9.51 11.39 -9.08
N ILE A 316 8.47 11.08 -8.30
CA ILE A 316 8.58 10.45 -6.99
C ILE A 316 8.63 8.92 -7.09
N TYR A 317 7.79 8.31 -7.94
CA TYR A 317 7.62 6.85 -7.97
C TYR A 317 8.87 6.07 -8.44
N PRO A 318 9.69 6.56 -9.40
CA PRO A 318 10.94 5.88 -9.77
C PRO A 318 11.92 5.75 -8.60
N LEU A 319 11.98 6.75 -7.72
CA LEU A 319 12.85 6.74 -6.54
C LEU A 319 12.39 5.73 -5.48
N PHE A 320 11.08 5.46 -5.43
CA PHE A 320 10.47 4.56 -4.44
C PHE A 320 10.83 3.07 -4.68
N GLY A 321 10.92 2.63 -5.94
CA GLY A 321 11.11 1.22 -6.28
C GLY A 321 12.46 0.63 -5.81
N LEU A 322 13.55 1.38 -5.94
CA LEU A 322 14.89 0.94 -5.53
C LEU A 322 15.02 0.77 -4.01
N LEU A 323 14.43 1.69 -3.25
CA LEU A 323 14.48 1.66 -1.79
C LEU A 323 13.65 0.51 -1.23
N GLY A 324 12.52 0.20 -1.87
CA GLY A 324 11.69 -0.93 -1.46
C GLY A 324 12.43 -2.26 -1.52
N ILE A 325 13.23 -2.49 -2.57
CA ILE A 325 13.98 -3.75 -2.73
C ILE A 325 14.97 -3.94 -1.57
N LEU A 326 15.72 -2.89 -1.26
CA LEU A 326 16.72 -2.94 -0.20
C LEU A 326 16.08 -3.20 1.17
N LEU A 327 14.91 -2.59 1.43
CA LEU A 327 14.12 -2.83 2.64
C LEU A 327 13.66 -4.29 2.72
N LEU A 328 13.10 -4.86 1.65
CA LEU A 328 12.71 -6.27 1.62
C LEU A 328 13.87 -7.22 1.90
N LEU A 329 15.02 -6.99 1.25
CA LEU A 329 16.20 -7.82 1.43
C LEU A 329 16.67 -7.79 2.89
N SER A 330 16.66 -6.61 3.52
CA SER A 330 17.06 -6.47 4.92
C SER A 330 16.16 -7.25 5.89
N LEU A 331 14.84 -7.17 5.66
CA LEU A 331 13.85 -7.89 6.45
C LEU A 331 14.01 -9.41 6.30
N LEU A 332 14.09 -9.90 5.06
CA LEU A 332 14.23 -11.33 4.78
C LEU A 332 15.53 -11.92 5.33
N LEU A 333 16.65 -11.22 5.14
CA LEU A 333 17.96 -11.73 5.55
C LEU A 333 18.15 -11.74 7.07
N LYS A 334 17.58 -10.78 7.79
CA LYS A 334 17.76 -10.69 9.25
C LYS A 334 16.68 -11.44 9.99
N GLU A 335 15.42 -11.05 9.83
CA GLU A 335 14.31 -11.72 10.54
C GLU A 335 14.13 -13.16 10.08
N GLY A 336 14.33 -13.47 8.81
CA GLY A 336 14.24 -14.84 8.32
C GLY A 336 15.23 -15.76 9.05
N LYS A 337 16.50 -15.33 9.20
CA LYS A 337 17.51 -16.09 9.97
C LYS A 337 17.11 -16.23 11.44
N ASP A 338 16.57 -15.18 12.00
CA ASP A 338 16.16 -15.09 13.39
C ASP A 338 14.96 -16.00 13.71
N ILE A 339 14.02 -16.16 12.77
CA ILE A 339 12.89 -17.12 12.86
C ILE A 339 13.41 -18.55 12.72
N VAL A 340 14.29 -18.83 11.76
CA VAL A 340 14.87 -20.17 11.56
C VAL A 340 15.61 -20.64 12.82
N ARG A 341 16.37 -19.75 13.48
CA ARG A 341 17.03 -20.04 14.76
C ARG A 341 16.05 -20.36 15.88
N GLU A 342 14.95 -19.62 15.99
CA GLU A 342 13.91 -19.86 16.99
C GLU A 342 13.23 -21.23 16.77
N ILE A 343 12.91 -21.57 15.52
CA ILE A 343 12.33 -22.87 15.16
C ILE A 343 13.30 -24.00 15.50
N TYR A 344 14.57 -23.87 15.11
CA TYR A 344 15.60 -24.87 15.40
C TYR A 344 15.75 -25.11 16.91
N TYR A 345 15.83 -24.04 17.71
CA TYR A 345 15.92 -24.12 19.16
C TYR A 345 14.71 -24.83 19.79
N ASN A 346 13.49 -24.51 19.33
CA ASN A 346 12.26 -25.14 19.83
C ASN A 346 12.20 -26.65 19.48
N ILE A 347 12.62 -27.03 18.27
CA ILE A 347 12.71 -28.43 17.86
C ILE A 347 13.75 -29.17 18.71
N GLU A 348 14.90 -28.57 18.97
CA GLU A 348 15.95 -29.17 19.80
C GLU A 348 15.47 -29.37 21.25
N GLN A 349 14.76 -28.39 21.82
CA GLN A 349 14.16 -28.50 23.15
C GLN A 349 13.11 -29.61 23.21
N LEU A 350 12.21 -29.70 22.22
CA LEU A 350 11.22 -30.79 22.13
C LEU A 350 11.89 -32.17 22.06
N TYR A 351 13.00 -32.28 21.31
CA TYR A 351 13.76 -33.52 21.21
C TYR A 351 14.47 -33.89 22.52
N ARG A 352 15.03 -32.90 23.24
CA ARG A 352 15.63 -33.10 24.57
C ARG A 352 14.60 -33.48 25.64
N THR A 353 13.39 -32.93 25.57
CA THR A 353 12.31 -33.20 26.53
C THR A 353 11.70 -34.60 26.32
N ARG A 354 11.74 -35.15 25.10
CA ARG A 354 11.32 -36.55 24.82
C ARG A 354 12.36 -37.62 25.17
N ARG A 355 13.63 -37.23 25.44
CA ARG A 355 14.72 -38.14 25.84
C ARG A 355 14.90 -38.27 27.35
N ARG A 356 14.19 -37.46 28.13
CA ARG A 356 14.03 -37.63 29.58
C ARG A 356 12.68 -38.27 29.84
#